data_AF-A0A958JBV8-F1
#
_entry.id   AF-A0A958JBV8-F1
#
_cell.length_a   1.000
_cell.length_b   1.000
_cell.length_c   1.000
_cell.angle_alpha   90.00
_cell.angle_beta   90.00
_cell.angle_gamma   90.00
#
_symmetry.space_group_name_H-M   'P 1'
#
loop_
_entity.id
_entity.type
_entity.pdbx_description
1 polymer ?
#
loop_
_entity_poly.entity_id
_entity_poly.type
_entity_poly.pdbx_seq_one_letter_code
_entity_poly.pdbx_strand_id
1 'polypeptide(L)'
;MKKFKNTIKLLVIALFLTNYGYAESFTIKISEKLDFKPSKASMMLLNAENSTIVNDVELTEQDNKVFSAIANIKDIDATDIYASALFINQEGQFLMSDVVKVTGANTSSYLNINTCDPSQGLTINETMQDQVGLLESLENIRLARRDFLKNKLSEILSTEFQERLLKIETGFGLNTSGSINSETNPFEILNRLERIKNSLNSYQQAKSK
;
A
#
# COMPACT_ATOMS: atom_id res chain seq x y z
N MET A 1 23.58 51.40 35.84
CA MET A 1 23.58 50.84 34.47
C MET A 1 24.24 49.46 34.31
N LYS A 2 25.25 49.04 35.09
CA LYS A 2 25.87 47.70 34.95
C LYS A 2 24.91 46.51 35.23
N LYS A 3 23.99 46.63 36.20
CA LYS A 3 23.03 45.57 36.52
C LYS A 3 22.05 45.24 35.37
N PHE A 4 21.68 46.24 34.57
CA PHE A 4 20.74 46.08 33.45
C PHE A 4 21.35 45.34 32.25
N LYS A 5 22.67 45.47 32.03
CA LYS A 5 23.38 44.74 30.97
C LYS A 5 23.56 43.25 31.31
N ASN A 6 23.66 42.89 32.59
CA ASN A 6 23.80 41.49 33.01
C ASN A 6 22.47 40.73 32.95
N THR A 7 21.34 41.38 33.25
CA THR A 7 20.01 40.75 33.09
C THR A 7 19.68 40.44 31.64
N ILE A 8 20.05 41.32 30.68
CA ILE A 8 19.83 41.07 29.25
C ILE A 8 20.66 39.88 28.76
N LYS A 9 21.93 39.76 29.17
CA LYS A 9 22.76 38.58 28.80
C LYS A 9 22.21 37.27 29.36
N LEU A 10 21.70 37.27 30.59
CA LEU A 10 21.11 36.08 31.20
C LEU A 10 19.81 35.66 30.51
N LEU A 11 19.00 36.63 30.08
CA LEU A 11 17.75 36.39 29.36
C LEU A 11 18.00 35.84 27.95
N VAL A 12 19.03 36.32 27.24
CA VAL A 12 19.42 35.79 25.93
C VAL A 12 19.95 34.36 26.03
N ILE A 13 20.76 34.03 27.04
CA ILE A 13 21.24 32.66 27.25
C ILE A 13 20.09 31.72 27.63
N ALA A 14 19.14 32.16 28.45
CA ALA A 14 17.96 31.37 28.78
C ALA A 14 17.07 31.11 27.55
N LEU A 15 16.90 32.10 26.67
CA LEU A 15 16.15 31.97 25.41
C LEU A 15 16.83 31.04 24.39
N PHE A 16 18.16 30.93 24.40
CA PHE A 16 18.88 29.98 23.56
C PHE A 16 18.85 28.55 24.10
N LEU A 17 18.70 28.35 25.42
CA LEU A 17 18.63 27.02 26.03
C LEU A 17 17.24 26.37 25.95
N THR A 18 16.16 27.14 25.72
CA THR A 18 14.79 26.60 25.61
C THR A 18 14.36 26.22 24.19
N ASN A 19 15.21 26.44 23.18
CA ASN A 19 14.92 26.12 21.77
C ASN A 19 15.58 24.84 21.26
N TYR A 20 16.06 23.98 22.16
CA TYR A 20 16.25 22.57 21.78
C TYR A 20 14.85 21.96 21.64
N GLY A 21 14.33 22.05 20.42
CA GLY A 21 13.10 21.36 20.02
C GLY A 21 13.20 19.91 20.45
N TYR A 22 12.28 19.49 21.30
CA TYR A 22 12.08 18.09 21.58
C TYR A 22 11.67 17.44 20.27
N ALA A 23 12.59 16.71 19.63
CA ALA A 23 12.23 15.75 18.61
C ALA A 23 11.35 14.69 19.30
N GLU A 24 10.04 14.79 19.10
CA GLU A 24 9.10 13.83 19.65
C GLU A 24 9.32 12.48 18.94
N SER A 25 9.90 11.53 19.65
CA SER A 25 9.97 10.15 19.19
C SER A 25 8.62 9.49 19.39
N PHE A 26 8.07 8.88 18.35
CA PHE A 26 6.83 8.12 18.44
C PHE A 26 7.09 6.63 18.13
N THR A 27 6.38 5.78 18.87
CA THR A 27 6.42 4.32 18.71
C THR A 27 5.21 3.89 17.89
N ILE A 28 5.45 3.25 16.76
CA ILE A 28 4.40 2.59 15.97
C ILE A 28 4.37 1.11 16.32
N LYS A 29 3.19 0.59 16.61
CA LYS A 29 2.96 -0.84 16.82
C LYS A 29 1.86 -1.33 15.88
N ILE A 30 2.23 -2.17 14.92
CA ILE A 30 1.29 -2.85 14.03
C ILE A 30 1.19 -4.29 14.48
N SER A 31 -0.02 -4.78 14.75
CA SER A 31 -0.26 -6.15 15.22
C SER A 31 -1.16 -6.90 14.25
N GLU A 32 -0.75 -8.11 13.88
CA GLU A 32 -1.48 -8.95 12.94
C GLU A 32 -1.55 -10.39 13.43
N LYS A 33 -2.67 -11.06 13.12
CA LYS A 33 -2.81 -12.49 13.37
C LYS A 33 -2.21 -13.27 12.20
N LEU A 34 -1.15 -14.03 12.47
CA LEU A 34 -0.42 -14.77 11.44
C LEU A 34 -0.62 -16.27 11.62
N ASP A 35 -0.76 -16.99 10.51
CA ASP A 35 -0.81 -18.46 10.52
C ASP A 35 0.58 -19.09 10.69
N PHE A 36 1.63 -18.31 10.49
CA PHE A 36 3.04 -18.69 10.60
C PHE A 36 3.78 -17.82 11.64
N LYS A 37 4.92 -18.32 12.15
CA LYS A 37 5.79 -17.55 13.04
C LYS A 37 6.75 -16.67 12.20
N PRO A 38 6.70 -15.33 12.29
CA PRO A 38 7.59 -14.46 11.55
C PRO A 38 9.01 -14.53 12.13
N SER A 39 9.99 -14.45 11.24
CA SER A 39 11.43 -14.39 11.57
C SER A 39 12.00 -12.99 11.43
N LYS A 40 11.39 -12.16 10.57
CA LYS A 40 11.75 -10.78 10.29
C LYS A 40 10.49 -9.95 10.07
N ALA A 41 10.60 -8.67 10.36
CA ALA A 41 9.62 -7.70 9.89
C ALA A 41 10.30 -6.42 9.40
N SER A 42 9.63 -5.75 8.47
CA SER A 42 9.95 -4.39 8.03
C SER A 42 8.69 -3.56 8.08
N MET A 43 8.81 -2.26 8.35
CA MET A 43 7.70 -1.32 8.36
C MET A 43 7.88 -0.30 7.26
N MET A 44 6.85 -0.10 6.45
CA MET A 44 6.76 0.96 5.47
C MET A 44 5.99 2.12 6.07
N LEU A 45 6.58 3.30 6.02
CA LEU A 45 6.01 4.57 6.43
C LEU A 45 5.74 5.40 5.19
N LEU A 46 4.56 6.00 5.14
CA LEU A 46 4.04 6.76 4.02
C LEU A 46 3.53 8.09 4.56
N ASN A 47 3.94 9.19 3.94
CA ASN A 47 3.26 10.47 4.08
C ASN A 47 2.97 11.05 2.69
N ALA A 48 2.47 12.28 2.60
CA ALA A 48 2.15 12.92 1.32
C ALA A 48 3.37 13.14 0.40
N GLU A 49 4.58 13.22 0.96
CA GLU A 49 5.79 13.67 0.26
C GLU A 49 6.84 12.56 0.07
N ASN A 50 6.87 11.58 0.97
CA ASN A 50 7.92 10.58 1.06
C ASN A 50 7.38 9.22 1.49
N SER A 51 8.18 8.19 1.17
CA SER A 51 8.04 6.86 1.73
C SER A 51 9.37 6.42 2.32
N THR A 52 9.31 5.85 3.51
CA THR A 52 10.50 5.38 4.23
C THR A 52 10.27 3.94 4.67
N ILE A 53 11.28 3.08 4.48
CA ILE A 53 11.23 1.69 4.94
C ILE A 53 12.16 1.56 6.14
N VAL A 54 11.59 1.14 7.27
CA VAL A 54 12.33 0.76 8.47
C VAL A 54 12.48 -0.75 8.46
N ASN A 55 13.71 -1.23 8.25
CA ASN A 55 14.01 -2.65 8.27
C ASN A 55 14.29 -3.13 9.69
N ASP A 56 14.16 -4.45 9.89
CA ASP A 56 14.50 -5.15 11.13
C ASP A 56 13.81 -4.54 12.36
N VAL A 57 12.50 -4.31 12.23
CA VAL A 57 11.68 -3.80 13.33
C VAL A 57 11.47 -4.86 14.40
N GLU A 58 11.30 -4.41 15.65
CA GLU A 58 11.16 -5.31 16.79
C GLU A 58 9.89 -6.16 16.65
N LEU A 59 10.04 -7.47 16.86
CA LEU A 59 8.94 -8.43 16.80
C LEU A 59 8.57 -8.88 18.21
N THR A 60 7.30 -8.72 18.56
CA THR A 60 6.75 -9.27 19.81
C THR A 60 5.59 -10.20 19.51
N GLU A 61 5.65 -11.42 20.05
CA GLU A 61 4.54 -12.38 20.01
C GLU A 61 3.58 -12.07 21.17
N GLN A 62 2.30 -11.97 20.86
CA GLN A 62 1.17 -11.89 21.80
C GLN A 62 0.35 -13.18 21.73
N ASP A 63 -0.63 -13.32 22.63
CA ASP A 63 -1.51 -14.48 22.68
C ASP A 63 -2.27 -14.70 21.35
N ASN A 64 -2.62 -15.96 21.06
CA ASN A 64 -3.40 -16.37 19.88
C ASN A 64 -2.75 -16.11 18.50
N LYS A 65 -1.42 -16.27 18.38
CA LYS A 65 -0.66 -16.06 17.13
C LYS A 65 -0.73 -14.63 16.58
N VAL A 66 -0.92 -13.66 17.47
CA VAL A 66 -0.85 -12.25 17.12
C VAL A 66 0.60 -11.82 17.25
N PHE A 67 1.19 -11.33 16.16
CA PHE A 67 2.56 -10.82 16.14
C PHE A 67 2.52 -9.31 15.92
N SER A 68 3.34 -8.58 16.67
CA SER A 68 3.48 -7.14 16.52
C SER A 68 4.85 -6.76 15.98
N ALA A 69 4.85 -5.88 15.00
CA ALA A 69 6.01 -5.15 14.51
C ALA A 69 6.05 -3.77 15.18
N ILE A 70 7.15 -3.46 15.87
CA ILE A 70 7.33 -2.24 16.66
C ILE A 70 8.51 -1.44 16.11
N ALA A 71 8.26 -0.19 15.71
CA ALA A 71 9.27 0.72 15.23
C ALA A 71 9.26 2.01 16.06
N ASN A 72 10.44 2.43 16.53
CA ASN A 72 10.65 3.72 17.17
C ASN A 72 11.19 4.70 16.14
N ILE A 73 10.39 5.70 15.80
CA ILE A 73 10.73 6.66 14.75
C ILE A 73 11.05 7.99 15.40
N LYS A 74 12.15 8.58 14.96
CA LYS A 74 12.60 9.93 15.32
C LYS A 74 12.50 10.78 14.07
N ASP A 75 12.19 12.06 14.24
CA ASP A 75 12.26 13.07 13.19
C ASP A 75 11.40 12.76 11.94
N ILE A 76 10.11 12.44 12.13
CA ILE A 76 9.15 12.56 11.03
C ILE A 76 8.25 13.75 11.30
N ASP A 77 8.45 14.80 10.50
CA ASP A 77 7.72 16.08 10.53
C ASP A 77 6.33 16.02 9.86
N ALA A 78 5.71 14.84 9.78
CA ALA A 78 4.50 14.68 8.99
C ALA A 78 3.25 14.53 9.86
N THR A 79 2.35 15.51 9.72
CA THR A 79 0.92 15.27 9.87
C THR A 79 0.49 14.24 8.81
N ASP A 80 -0.33 13.26 9.20
CA ASP A 80 -0.84 12.19 8.32
C ASP A 80 0.18 11.13 7.85
N ILE A 81 0.87 10.51 8.82
CA ILE A 81 1.69 9.32 8.56
C ILE A 81 0.79 8.09 8.49
N TYR A 82 1.04 7.23 7.50
CA TYR A 82 0.45 5.91 7.35
C TYR A 82 1.55 4.86 7.45
N ALA A 83 1.26 3.74 8.09
CA ALA A 83 2.22 2.66 8.28
C ALA A 83 1.63 1.30 7.90
N SER A 84 2.46 0.44 7.31
CA SER A 84 2.16 -0.98 7.06
C SER A 84 3.39 -1.81 7.44
N ALA A 85 3.16 -3.02 7.96
CA ALA A 85 4.21 -3.96 8.34
C ALA A 85 4.24 -5.16 7.40
N LEU A 86 5.43 -5.53 6.96
CA LEU A 86 5.70 -6.77 6.24
C LEU A 86 6.33 -7.77 7.20
N PHE A 87 5.67 -8.92 7.39
CA PHE A 87 6.15 -10.03 8.19
C PHE A 87 6.68 -11.15 7.29
N ILE A 88 7.86 -11.69 7.56
CA ILE A 88 8.52 -12.71 6.73
C ILE A 88 9.02 -13.87 7.59
N ASN A 89 8.72 -15.12 7.22
CA ASN A 89 9.22 -16.32 7.90
C ASN A 89 10.53 -16.84 7.27
N GLN A 90 11.16 -17.86 7.88
CA GLN A 90 12.42 -18.43 7.38
C GLN A 90 12.27 -19.17 6.04
N GLU A 91 11.06 -19.61 5.71
CA GLU A 91 10.73 -20.34 4.48
C GLU A 91 10.40 -19.39 3.32
N GLY A 92 10.39 -18.07 3.56
CA GLY A 92 10.06 -17.05 2.57
C GLY A 92 8.57 -16.74 2.41
N GLN A 93 7.70 -17.29 3.27
CA GLN A 93 6.30 -16.85 3.37
C GLN A 93 6.26 -15.44 3.96
N PHE A 94 5.39 -14.60 3.42
CA PHE A 94 5.22 -13.24 3.89
C PHE A 94 3.75 -12.84 3.99
N LEU A 95 3.47 -11.90 4.89
CA LEU A 95 2.18 -11.23 5.02
C LEU A 95 2.42 -9.74 5.19
N MET A 96 1.71 -8.93 4.42
CA MET A 96 1.72 -7.48 4.56
C MET A 96 0.44 -7.07 5.30
N SER A 97 0.59 -6.29 6.37
CA SER A 97 -0.54 -5.76 7.14
C SER A 97 -1.29 -4.70 6.37
N ASP A 98 -2.49 -4.41 6.84
CA ASP A 98 -3.22 -3.24 6.38
C ASP A 98 -2.45 -1.93 6.66
N VAL A 99 -2.78 -0.90 5.89
CA VAL A 99 -2.23 0.45 6.04
C VAL A 99 -3.01 1.17 7.12
N VAL A 100 -2.33 1.56 8.19
CA VAL A 100 -2.93 2.20 9.38
C VAL A 100 -2.45 3.63 9.49
N LYS A 101 -3.37 4.57 9.78
CA LYS A 101 -3.01 5.95 10.10
C LYS A 101 -2.35 6.00 11.48
N VAL A 102 -1.16 6.57 11.54
CA VAL A 102 -0.39 6.77 12.76
C VAL A 102 -0.78 8.13 13.34
N THR A 103 -1.68 8.11 14.31
CA THR A 103 -1.92 9.28 15.17
C THR A 103 -1.06 9.17 16.41
N GLY A 104 -0.32 10.22 16.75
CA GLY A 104 0.53 10.26 17.93
C GLY A 104 -0.22 9.76 19.18
N ALA A 105 0.40 8.79 19.88
CA ALA A 105 -0.07 8.01 21.03
C ALA A 105 -0.80 6.69 20.71
N ASN A 106 -0.06 5.58 20.96
CA ASN A 106 -0.53 4.22 21.28
C ASN A 106 -1.91 3.81 20.76
N THR A 107 -2.10 3.81 19.45
CA THR A 107 -3.24 3.13 18.83
C THR A 107 -2.90 1.66 18.69
N SER A 108 -3.32 0.86 19.66
CA SER A 108 -3.38 -0.59 19.51
C SER A 108 -4.35 -0.93 18.39
N SER A 109 -3.81 -1.43 17.29
CA SER A 109 -4.54 -1.89 16.10
C SER A 109 -5.65 -2.87 16.48
N TYR A 110 -6.89 -2.42 16.37
CA TYR A 110 -8.04 -3.27 16.12
C TYR A 110 -8.91 -2.52 15.13
N LEU A 111 -8.96 -3.02 13.90
CA LEU A 111 -9.98 -2.71 12.89
C LEU A 111 -10.24 -1.22 12.69
N ASN A 112 -9.74 -0.66 11.59
CA ASN A 112 -10.51 0.18 10.67
C ASN A 112 -9.54 1.11 9.91
N ILE A 113 -9.33 0.78 8.63
CA ILE A 113 -9.53 1.84 7.63
C ILE A 113 -10.96 2.33 7.92
N ASN A 114 -11.18 3.62 8.16
CA ASN A 114 -12.53 4.17 8.23
C ASN A 114 -13.23 3.85 6.90
N THR A 115 -13.91 2.70 6.83
CA THR A 115 -15.00 2.49 5.91
C THR A 115 -15.97 3.62 6.22
N CYS A 116 -16.20 4.53 5.27
CA CYS A 116 -17.19 5.58 5.41
C CYS A 116 -18.44 4.97 6.05
N ASP A 117 -18.77 5.37 7.28
CA ASP A 117 -19.95 4.89 7.96
C ASP A 117 -21.15 5.48 7.20
N PRO A 118 -21.93 4.68 6.44
CA PRO A 118 -23.03 5.21 5.65
C PRO A 118 -24.15 5.79 6.52
N SER A 119 -24.12 5.55 7.84
CA SER A 119 -25.08 6.09 8.80
C SER A 119 -24.71 7.47 9.34
N GLN A 120 -23.46 7.91 9.16
CA GLN A 120 -23.06 9.30 9.43
C GLN A 120 -23.28 10.13 8.18
N GLY A 121 -24.47 10.73 8.08
CA GLY A 121 -24.77 11.70 7.03
C GLY A 121 -23.70 12.79 7.00
N LEU A 122 -22.94 12.83 5.91
CA LEU A 122 -21.97 13.88 5.62
C LEU A 122 -22.69 15.24 5.69
N THR A 123 -22.36 16.06 6.69
CA THR A 123 -22.74 17.46 6.70
C THR A 123 -21.90 18.18 5.65
N ILE A 124 -22.44 18.25 4.43
CA ILE A 124 -21.81 18.90 3.29
C ILE A 124 -21.70 20.40 3.60
N ASN A 125 -20.48 20.84 3.91
CA ASN A 125 -20.13 22.27 3.90
C ASN A 125 -19.88 22.68 2.44
N GLU A 126 -20.05 23.96 2.08
CA GLU A 126 -19.89 24.44 0.69
C GLU A 126 -18.52 24.07 0.09
N THR A 127 -17.46 23.99 0.91
CA THR A 127 -16.11 23.55 0.51
C THR A 127 -16.02 22.05 0.21
N MET A 128 -16.87 21.21 0.82
CA MET A 128 -16.96 19.78 0.50
C MET A 128 -17.73 19.54 -0.80
N GLN A 129 -18.62 20.45 -1.19
CA GLN A 129 -19.39 20.32 -2.43
C GLN A 129 -18.50 20.41 -3.68
N ASP A 130 -17.52 21.32 -3.66
CA ASP A 130 -16.49 21.43 -4.70
C ASP A 130 -15.58 20.19 -4.73
N GLN A 131 -15.24 19.63 -3.56
CA GLN A 131 -14.44 18.40 -3.46
C GLN A 131 -15.21 17.17 -3.96
N VAL A 132 -16.52 17.08 -3.71
CA VAL A 132 -17.40 16.04 -4.25
C VAL A 132 -17.44 16.15 -5.77
N GLY A 133 -17.60 17.35 -6.34
CA GLY A 133 -17.55 17.54 -7.79
C GLY A 133 -16.22 17.12 -8.43
N LEU A 134 -15.09 17.37 -7.74
CA LEU A 134 -13.78 16.89 -8.19
C LEU A 134 -13.66 15.36 -8.13
N LEU A 135 -14.18 14.72 -7.08
CA LEU A 135 -14.19 13.27 -6.95
C LEU A 135 -15.09 12.60 -8.00
N GLU A 136 -16.29 13.13 -8.22
CA GLU A 136 -17.20 12.69 -9.29
C GLU A 136 -16.54 12.86 -10.68
N SER A 137 -15.84 13.97 -10.90
CA SER A 137 -15.08 14.18 -12.14
C SER A 137 -13.98 13.13 -12.32
N LEU A 138 -13.22 12.82 -11.26
CA LEU A 138 -12.19 11.79 -11.28
C LEU A 138 -12.77 10.39 -11.53
N GLU A 139 -13.91 10.08 -10.93
CA GLU A 139 -14.63 8.82 -11.18
C GLU A 139 -15.05 8.73 -12.65
N ASN A 140 -15.67 9.78 -13.19
CA ASN A 140 -16.08 9.84 -14.59
C ASN A 140 -14.90 9.69 -15.56
N ILE A 141 -13.76 10.34 -15.28
CA ILE A 141 -12.53 10.19 -16.07
C ILE A 141 -12.02 8.74 -16.01
N ARG A 142 -12.06 8.09 -14.83
CA ARG A 142 -11.64 6.69 -14.67
C ARG A 142 -12.56 5.74 -15.43
N LEU A 143 -13.87 5.95 -15.35
CA LEU A 143 -14.85 5.18 -16.11
C LEU A 143 -14.62 5.31 -17.62
N ALA A 144 -14.50 6.54 -18.12
CA ALA A 144 -14.23 6.79 -19.54
C ALA A 144 -12.92 6.14 -20.02
N ARG A 145 -11.85 6.21 -19.23
CA ARG A 145 -10.58 5.54 -19.54
C ARG A 145 -10.71 4.02 -19.55
N ARG A 146 -11.41 3.45 -18.58
CA ARG A 146 -11.65 2.00 -18.50
C ARG A 146 -12.43 1.53 -19.72
N ASP A 147 -13.50 2.22 -20.07
CA ASP A 147 -14.38 1.83 -21.17
C ASP A 147 -13.64 1.97 -22.52
N PHE A 148 -12.84 3.02 -22.69
CA PHE A 148 -11.95 3.16 -23.84
C PHE A 148 -10.93 2.01 -23.94
N LEU A 149 -10.32 1.62 -22.82
CA LEU A 149 -9.37 0.50 -22.81
C LEU A 149 -10.06 -0.85 -23.08
N LYS A 150 -11.27 -1.06 -22.56
CA LYS A 150 -12.09 -2.25 -22.87
C LYS A 150 -12.41 -2.33 -24.36
N ASN A 151 -12.80 -1.21 -24.97
CA ASN A 151 -13.05 -1.15 -26.41
C ASN A 151 -11.80 -1.49 -27.21
N LYS A 152 -10.65 -0.89 -26.87
CA LYS A 152 -9.36 -1.25 -27.49
C LYS A 152 -8.99 -2.72 -27.29
N LEU A 153 -9.25 -3.26 -26.11
CA LEU A 153 -9.01 -4.67 -25.82
C LEU A 153 -9.90 -5.56 -26.68
N SER A 154 -11.16 -5.19 -26.88
CA SER A 154 -12.10 -5.91 -27.75
C SER A 154 -11.68 -5.90 -29.22
N GLU A 155 -11.12 -4.78 -29.69
CA GLU A 155 -10.57 -4.65 -31.05
C GLU A 155 -9.35 -5.55 -31.25
N ILE A 156 -8.46 -5.60 -30.26
CA ILE A 156 -7.26 -6.45 -30.28
C ILE A 156 -7.66 -7.93 -30.16
N LEU A 157 -8.58 -8.25 -29.26
CA LEU A 157 -9.17 -9.57 -29.08
C LEU A 157 -10.26 -9.84 -30.12
N SER A 158 -9.97 -9.58 -31.39
CA SER A 158 -10.86 -9.96 -32.49
C SER A 158 -11.18 -11.46 -32.44
N THR A 159 -12.32 -11.87 -32.99
CA THR A 159 -12.75 -13.29 -33.00
C THR A 159 -11.65 -14.20 -33.52
N GLU A 160 -10.93 -13.78 -34.57
CA GLU A 160 -9.82 -14.54 -35.13
C GLU A 160 -8.65 -14.69 -34.14
N PHE A 161 -8.30 -13.63 -33.41
CA PHE A 161 -7.23 -13.67 -32.42
C PHE A 161 -7.60 -14.58 -31.24
N GLN A 162 -8.86 -14.54 -30.79
CA GLN A 162 -9.37 -15.43 -29.74
C GLN A 162 -9.29 -16.91 -30.17
N GLU A 163 -9.68 -17.23 -31.40
CA GLU A 163 -9.56 -18.60 -31.93
C GLU A 163 -8.10 -19.06 -32.00
N ARG A 164 -7.19 -18.18 -32.42
CA ARG A 164 -5.75 -18.48 -32.45
C ARG A 164 -5.20 -18.74 -31.06
N LEU A 165 -5.56 -17.91 -30.08
CA LEU A 165 -5.19 -18.11 -28.67
C LEU A 165 -5.72 -19.44 -28.15
N LEU A 166 -6.99 -19.75 -28.38
CA LEU A 166 -7.59 -21.01 -27.95
C LEU A 166 -6.89 -22.22 -28.56
N LYS A 167 -6.52 -22.16 -29.85
CA LYS A 167 -5.75 -23.21 -30.52
C LYS A 167 -4.38 -23.40 -29.88
N ILE A 168 -3.70 -22.30 -29.53
CA ILE A 168 -2.39 -22.33 -28.87
C ILE A 168 -2.52 -22.93 -27.46
N GLU A 169 -3.49 -22.48 -26.67
CA GLU A 169 -3.75 -23.02 -25.33
C GLU A 169 -4.03 -24.52 -25.38
N THR A 170 -4.91 -24.94 -26.29
CA THR A 170 -5.23 -26.37 -26.50
C THR A 170 -4.01 -27.15 -26.97
N GLY A 171 -3.22 -26.60 -27.89
CA GLY A 171 -2.00 -27.23 -28.41
C GLY A 171 -0.92 -27.45 -27.35
N PHE A 172 -0.87 -26.60 -26.33
CA PHE A 172 0.03 -26.73 -25.18
C PHE A 172 -0.62 -27.45 -23.98
N GLY A 173 -1.87 -27.92 -24.09
CA GLY A 173 -2.59 -28.58 -22.99
C GLY A 173 -2.93 -27.64 -21.82
N LEU A 174 -2.97 -26.33 -22.06
CA LEU A 174 -3.37 -25.32 -21.08
C LEU A 174 -4.91 -25.29 -21.00
N ASN A 175 -5.50 -26.29 -20.33
CA ASN A 175 -6.96 -26.37 -20.19
C ASN A 175 -7.48 -25.27 -19.26
N THR A 176 -8.05 -24.20 -19.83
CA THR A 176 -8.72 -23.13 -19.11
C THR A 176 -10.20 -23.02 -19.50
N SER A 177 -11.03 -22.59 -18.54
CA SER A 177 -12.47 -22.42 -18.73
C SER A 177 -12.78 -21.19 -19.60
N GLY A 178 -13.19 -21.41 -20.85
CA GLY A 178 -13.78 -20.39 -21.72
C GLY A 178 -12.79 -19.58 -22.57
N SER A 179 -13.32 -18.91 -23.60
CA SER A 179 -12.56 -17.99 -24.47
C SER A 179 -12.22 -16.69 -23.75
N ILE A 180 -11.01 -16.17 -23.95
CA ILE A 180 -10.64 -14.83 -23.49
C ILE A 180 -11.46 -13.79 -24.28
N ASN A 181 -12.13 -12.87 -23.59
CA ASN A 181 -12.88 -11.77 -24.19
C ASN A 181 -12.67 -10.46 -23.42
N SER A 182 -13.27 -9.36 -23.91
CA SER A 182 -13.14 -8.02 -23.31
C SER A 182 -13.73 -7.88 -21.90
N GLU A 183 -14.64 -8.79 -21.53
CA GLU A 183 -15.26 -8.82 -20.20
C GLU A 183 -14.53 -9.74 -19.21
N THR A 184 -13.55 -10.51 -19.70
CA THR A 184 -12.72 -11.35 -18.85
C THR A 184 -11.89 -10.47 -17.91
N ASN A 185 -11.71 -10.91 -16.66
CA ASN A 185 -10.93 -10.16 -15.68
C ASN A 185 -9.51 -9.90 -16.22
N PRO A 186 -9.02 -8.64 -16.24
CA PRO A 186 -7.70 -8.32 -16.78
C PRO A 186 -6.55 -9.16 -16.19
N PHE A 187 -6.62 -9.51 -14.89
CA PHE A 187 -5.63 -10.36 -14.25
C PHE A 187 -5.63 -11.79 -14.82
N GLU A 188 -6.81 -12.31 -15.16
CA GLU A 188 -6.95 -13.62 -15.77
C GLU A 188 -6.39 -13.63 -17.21
N ILE A 189 -6.67 -12.57 -17.97
CA ILE A 189 -6.11 -12.39 -19.33
C ILE A 189 -4.57 -12.41 -19.28
N LEU A 190 -3.98 -11.62 -18.37
CA LEU A 190 -2.52 -11.54 -18.23
C LEU A 190 -1.91 -12.90 -17.85
N ASN A 191 -2.48 -13.59 -16.87
CA ASN A 191 -2.00 -14.89 -16.42
C ASN A 191 -2.04 -15.94 -17.55
N ARG A 192 -3.13 -15.96 -18.33
CA ARG A 192 -3.25 -16.87 -19.49
C ARG A 192 -2.20 -16.57 -20.55
N LEU A 193 -2.02 -15.31 -20.92
CA LEU A 193 -1.01 -14.90 -21.89
C LEU A 193 0.42 -15.21 -21.41
N GLU A 194 0.69 -15.06 -20.13
CA GLU A 194 1.99 -15.40 -19.53
C GLU A 194 2.27 -16.90 -19.60
N ARG A 195 1.28 -17.75 -19.28
CA ARG A 195 1.40 -19.21 -19.42
C ARG A 195 1.69 -19.61 -20.85
N ILE A 196 0.95 -19.04 -21.82
CA ILE A 196 1.19 -19.29 -23.25
C ILE A 196 2.62 -18.91 -23.64
N LYS A 197 3.08 -17.72 -23.24
CA LYS A 197 4.44 -17.25 -23.50
C LYS A 197 5.49 -18.19 -22.92
N ASN A 198 5.30 -18.66 -21.68
CA ASN A 198 6.22 -19.58 -21.03
C ASN A 198 6.27 -20.96 -21.72
N SER A 199 5.13 -21.47 -22.17
CA SER A 199 5.05 -22.69 -22.97
C SER A 199 5.77 -22.55 -24.32
N LEU A 200 5.59 -21.42 -25.01
CA LEU A 200 6.29 -21.12 -26.26
C LEU A 200 7.80 -21.05 -26.08
N ASN A 201 8.27 -20.36 -25.04
CA ASN A 201 9.70 -20.25 -24.73
C ASN A 201 10.31 -21.63 -24.43
N SER A 202 9.60 -22.44 -23.63
CA SER A 202 10.05 -23.81 -23.29
C SER A 202 10.15 -24.69 -24.52
N TYR A 203 9.17 -24.61 -25.44
CA TYR A 203 9.19 -25.32 -26.71
C TYR A 203 10.35 -24.87 -27.62
N GLN A 204 10.58 -23.56 -27.75
CA GLN A 204 11.70 -23.03 -28.55
C GLN A 204 13.06 -23.48 -28.01
N GLN A 205 13.24 -23.47 -26.69
CA GLN A 205 14.46 -23.95 -26.05
C GLN A 205 14.66 -25.46 -26.29
N ALA A 206 13.61 -26.26 -26.17
CA ALA A 206 13.66 -27.69 -26.45
C ALA A 206 14.01 -28.00 -27.92
N LYS A 207 13.50 -27.21 -28.87
CA LYS A 207 13.80 -27.36 -30.30
C LYS A 207 15.23 -26.95 -30.68
N SER A 208 15.84 -26.06 -29.91
CA SER A 208 17.21 -25.58 -30.14
C SER A 208 18.31 -26.49 -29.59
N LYS A 209 17.93 -27.54 -28.85
CA LYS A 209 18.81 -28.61 -28.35
C LYS A 209 18.73 -29.83 -29.26
#